data_AF-A0A4S8KL85-F1
#
_entry.id   AF-A0A4S8KL85-F1
#
_cell.length_a   1.000
_cell.length_b   1.000
_cell.length_c   1.000
_cell.angle_alpha   90.00
_cell.angle_beta   90.00
_cell.angle_gamma   90.00
#
_symmetry.space_group_name_H-M   'P 1'
#
loop_
_entity.id
_entity.type
_entity.pdbx_description
1 polymer ?
#
loop_
_entity_poly.entity_id
_entity_poly.type
_entity_poly.pdbx_seq_one_letter_code
_entity_poly.pdbx_strand_id
1 'polypeptide(L)'
;MFDDQEKRSKDPDYVFCPAAHRKQILHLFTRHFCQHPLLPERLESQGWSPEKIYLLLQFCFDRGLREVWGYMWTSWYSPKMWDLWARSTNPNLLSRLRTTMNVENFWKQLKHENLHHVLNPRLDQLVWILIHEVVPSYFHRATHLDTTTRLGRSILLIPSLILAKREVR
;
A
#
# COMPACT_ATOMS: atom_id res chain seq x y z
N MET A 1 3.76 -5.38 18.82
CA MET A 1 3.34 -6.35 19.85
C MET A 1 4.06 -7.62 19.47
N PHE A 2 5.08 -8.01 20.23
CA PHE A 2 5.81 -9.25 20.00
C PHE A 2 4.98 -10.37 20.63
N ASP A 3 4.72 -11.45 19.91
CA ASP A 3 3.92 -12.55 20.45
C ASP A 3 4.68 -13.23 21.60
N ASP A 4 3.97 -13.56 22.69
CA ASP A 4 4.54 -14.09 23.95
C ASP A 4 5.30 -15.44 23.80
N GLN A 5 5.41 -15.98 22.58
CA GLN A 5 6.12 -17.21 22.24
C GLN A 5 7.45 -16.98 21.47
N GLU A 6 7.88 -15.74 21.25
CA GLU A 6 9.14 -15.47 20.54
C GLU A 6 10.38 -15.87 21.36
N LYS A 7 11.04 -16.96 20.97
CA LYS A 7 12.34 -17.37 21.54
C LYS A 7 13.46 -16.52 20.93
N ARG A 8 14.22 -15.82 21.78
CA ARG A 8 15.44 -15.11 21.36
C ARG A 8 16.52 -16.10 20.95
N SER A 9 17.27 -15.74 19.91
CA SER A 9 18.49 -16.47 19.54
C SER A 9 19.46 -16.50 20.72
N LYS A 10 20.14 -17.63 20.92
CA LYS A 10 21.18 -17.80 21.93
C LYS A 10 22.53 -17.22 21.48
N ASP A 11 22.70 -17.02 20.18
CA ASP A 11 23.95 -16.53 19.60
C ASP A 11 24.03 -14.99 19.68
N PRO A 12 25.08 -14.42 20.27
CA PRO A 12 25.24 -12.97 20.40
C PRO A 12 25.56 -12.28 19.06
N ASP A 13 26.16 -13.00 18.11
CA ASP A 13 26.51 -12.49 16.77
C ASP A 13 25.39 -12.68 15.75
N TYR A 14 24.25 -13.20 16.19
CA TYR A 14 23.10 -13.42 15.33
C TYR A 14 22.53 -12.09 14.84
N VAL A 15 22.50 -11.93 13.51
CA VAL A 15 21.88 -10.77 12.86
C VAL A 15 20.82 -11.26 11.88
N PHE A 16 19.55 -11.01 12.23
CA PHE A 16 18.38 -11.37 11.41
C PHE A 16 18.50 -10.96 9.93
N CYS A 17 18.98 -9.74 9.67
CA CYS A 17 19.27 -9.29 8.31
C CYS A 17 20.59 -8.48 8.28
N PRO A 18 21.67 -9.04 7.71
CA PRO A 18 22.96 -8.36 7.58
C PRO A 18 22.86 -7.06 6.79
N ALA A 19 23.61 -6.03 7.20
CA ALA A 19 23.52 -4.68 6.63
C ALA A 19 23.78 -4.65 5.11
N ALA A 20 24.65 -5.52 4.60
CA ALA A 20 24.99 -5.61 3.19
C ALA A 20 23.78 -5.93 2.29
N HIS A 21 22.80 -6.69 2.79
CA HIS A 21 21.67 -7.17 1.98
C HIS A 21 20.40 -6.32 2.14
N ARG A 22 20.30 -5.50 3.19
CA ARG A 22 19.09 -4.70 3.49
C ARG A 22 18.64 -3.84 2.31
N LYS A 23 19.56 -3.09 1.69
CA LYS A 23 19.22 -2.21 0.56
C LYS A 23 18.71 -2.99 -0.66
N GLN A 24 19.34 -4.12 -0.96
CA GLN A 24 18.97 -4.97 -2.10
C GLN A 24 17.59 -5.60 -1.89
N ILE A 25 17.32 -6.11 -0.68
CA ILE A 25 16.03 -6.69 -0.30
C ILE A 25 14.94 -5.62 -0.33
N LEU A 26 15.19 -4.44 0.23
CA LEU A 26 14.24 -3.33 0.19
C LEU A 26 13.94 -2.88 -1.24
N HIS A 27 14.94 -2.87 -2.12
CA HIS A 27 14.74 -2.55 -3.52
C HIS A 27 13.86 -3.60 -4.23
N LEU A 28 14.18 -4.89 -4.08
CA LEU A 28 13.39 -6.01 -4.61
C LEU A 28 11.94 -5.96 -4.11
N PHE A 29 11.77 -5.81 -2.80
CA PHE A 29 10.49 -5.67 -2.15
C PHE A 29 9.69 -4.47 -2.68
N THR A 30 10.30 -3.27 -2.74
CA THR A 30 9.63 -2.06 -3.21
C THR A 30 9.23 -2.19 -4.68
N ARG A 31 10.05 -2.86 -5.49
CA ARG A 31 9.73 -3.17 -6.88
C ARG A 31 8.50 -4.06 -6.97
N HIS A 32 8.46 -5.17 -6.23
CA HIS A 32 7.30 -6.07 -6.22
C HIS A 32 6.04 -5.38 -5.66
N PHE A 33 6.19 -4.55 -4.63
CA PHE A 33 5.10 -3.80 -3.99
C PHE A 33 4.49 -2.68 -4.87
N CYS A 34 5.25 -2.15 -5.84
CA CYS A 34 4.78 -1.11 -6.76
C CYS A 34 4.36 -1.65 -8.13
N GLN A 35 4.46 -2.97 -8.35
CA GLN A 35 4.01 -3.59 -9.60
C GLN A 35 2.48 -3.75 -9.58
N HIS A 36 1.83 -3.30 -10.64
CA HIS A 36 0.37 -3.36 -10.83
C HIS A 36 0.05 -3.82 -12.25
N PRO A 37 -0.96 -4.68 -12.48
CA PRO A 37 -1.34 -5.13 -13.82
C PRO A 37 -1.55 -4.00 -14.85
N LEU A 38 -2.19 -2.91 -14.44
CA LEU A 38 -2.38 -1.69 -15.26
C LEU A 38 -1.13 -0.81 -15.49
N LEU A 39 0.02 -1.13 -14.90
CA LEU A 39 1.29 -0.45 -15.17
C LEU A 39 2.23 -1.42 -15.90
N PRO A 40 1.94 -1.75 -17.18
CA PRO A 40 2.65 -2.78 -17.93
C PRO A 40 4.10 -2.41 -18.25
N GLU A 41 4.50 -1.15 -18.09
CA GLU A 41 5.83 -0.62 -18.41
C GLU A 41 6.99 -1.30 -17.64
N ARG A 42 6.72 -2.16 -16.64
CA ARG A 42 7.77 -2.74 -15.78
C ARG A 42 7.88 -4.26 -15.69
N LEU A 43 6.99 -5.03 -16.30
CA LEU A 43 7.11 -6.46 -16.65
C LEU A 43 5.70 -6.98 -16.93
N GLU A 44 5.57 -7.84 -17.93
CA GLU A 44 4.35 -8.46 -18.46
C GLU A 44 3.54 -9.31 -17.45
N SER A 45 3.97 -9.38 -16.19
CA SER A 45 3.38 -10.24 -15.17
C SER A 45 2.18 -9.57 -14.45
N GLN A 46 0.98 -10.06 -14.75
CA GLN A 46 -0.20 -9.82 -13.93
C GLN A 46 0.02 -10.33 -12.50
N GLY A 47 -0.24 -9.49 -11.49
CA GLY A 47 -0.48 -9.91 -10.10
C GLY A 47 0.62 -10.71 -9.39
N TRP A 48 0.18 -11.56 -8.46
CA TRP A 48 0.97 -12.59 -7.75
C TRP A 48 1.60 -13.50 -8.80
N SER A 49 2.88 -13.28 -9.10
CA SER A 49 3.61 -14.11 -10.06
C SER A 49 4.59 -15.01 -9.32
N PRO A 50 4.59 -16.32 -9.59
CA PRO A 50 5.55 -17.25 -9.00
C PRO A 50 7.00 -16.85 -9.31
N GLU A 51 7.26 -16.15 -10.41
CA GLU A 51 8.60 -15.65 -10.77
C GLU A 51 9.14 -14.64 -9.77
N LYS A 52 8.28 -13.76 -9.24
CA LYS A 52 8.67 -12.72 -8.26
C LYS A 52 9.04 -13.34 -6.92
N ILE A 53 8.27 -14.35 -6.53
CA ILE A 53 8.48 -15.15 -5.32
C ILE A 53 9.78 -15.92 -5.47
N TYR A 54 9.96 -16.59 -6.61
CA TYR A 54 11.16 -17.35 -6.92
C TYR A 54 12.41 -16.47 -6.91
N LEU A 55 12.35 -15.26 -7.47
CA LEU A 55 13.46 -14.30 -7.46
C LEU A 55 13.90 -13.93 -6.03
N LEU A 56 12.94 -13.65 -5.13
CA LEU A 56 13.26 -13.33 -3.74
C LEU A 56 13.75 -14.57 -2.98
N LEU A 57 13.14 -15.73 -3.23
CA LEU A 57 13.53 -17.00 -2.65
C LEU A 57 14.98 -17.33 -3.02
N GLN A 58 15.33 -17.25 -4.30
CA GLN A 58 16.68 -17.48 -4.80
C GLN A 58 17.67 -16.46 -4.21
N PHE A 59 17.30 -15.17 -4.18
CA PHE A 59 18.13 -14.13 -3.56
C PHE A 59 18.48 -14.46 -2.10
N CYS A 60 17.49 -14.90 -1.31
CA CYS A 60 17.67 -15.27 0.08
C CYS A 60 18.43 -16.60 0.23
N PHE A 61 18.17 -17.57 -0.64
CA PHE A 61 18.82 -18.89 -0.62
C PHE A 61 20.32 -18.77 -0.88
N ASP A 62 20.71 -18.04 -1.94
CA ASP A 62 22.12 -17.84 -2.32
C ASP A 62 22.95 -17.14 -1.25
N ARG A 63 22.28 -16.39 -0.35
CA ARG A 63 22.91 -15.59 0.71
C ARG A 63 22.73 -16.18 2.10
N GLY A 64 22.11 -17.36 2.22
CA GLY A 64 21.85 -18.00 3.51
C GLY A 64 20.83 -17.29 4.39
N LEU A 65 19.99 -16.40 3.84
CA LEU A 65 19.04 -15.55 4.56
C LEU A 65 17.68 -16.24 4.78
N ARG A 66 17.71 -17.41 5.43
CA ARG A 66 16.52 -18.26 5.60
C ARG A 66 15.43 -17.61 6.46
N GLU A 67 15.82 -16.89 7.50
CA GLU A 67 14.87 -16.25 8.42
C GLU A 67 14.24 -15.00 7.80
N VAL A 68 15.03 -14.23 7.03
CA VAL A 68 14.51 -13.11 6.25
C VAL A 68 13.49 -13.61 5.23
N TRP A 69 13.77 -14.74 4.56
CA TRP A 69 12.79 -15.38 3.69
C TRP A 69 11.53 -15.79 4.45
N GLY A 70 11.67 -16.46 5.60
CA GLY A 70 10.53 -16.86 6.44
C GLY A 70 9.65 -15.67 6.81
N TYR A 71 10.24 -14.58 7.26
CA TYR A 71 9.54 -13.33 7.56
C TYR A 71 8.87 -12.70 6.33
N MET A 72 9.58 -12.65 5.20
CA MET A 72 9.03 -12.11 3.95
C MET A 72 7.85 -12.93 3.46
N TRP A 73 7.94 -14.26 3.54
CA TRP A 73 6.85 -15.15 3.19
C TRP A 73 5.63 -14.95 4.08
N THR A 74 5.79 -15.03 5.40
CA THR A 74 4.66 -14.90 6.34
C THR A 74 4.02 -13.53 6.30
N SER A 75 4.81 -12.47 6.09
CA SER A 75 4.30 -11.09 6.17
C SER A 75 3.83 -10.53 4.83
N TRP A 76 4.39 -10.97 3.70
CA TRP A 76 4.21 -10.28 2.40
C TRP A 76 3.86 -11.21 1.24
N TYR A 77 4.56 -12.33 1.07
CA TYR A 77 4.44 -13.17 -0.13
C TYR A 77 3.45 -14.33 0.00
N SER A 78 2.98 -14.63 1.21
CA SER A 78 1.91 -15.62 1.39
C SER A 78 0.64 -15.16 0.67
N PRO A 79 -0.12 -16.05 0.02
CA PRO A 79 -1.30 -15.67 -0.75
C PRO A 79 -2.29 -14.81 0.05
N LYS A 80 -2.52 -15.19 1.32
CA LYS A 80 -3.39 -14.45 2.25
C LYS A 80 -2.95 -13.01 2.49
N MET A 81 -1.64 -12.78 2.60
CA MET A 81 -1.09 -11.46 2.87
C MET A 81 -0.88 -10.66 1.60
N TRP A 82 -0.60 -11.33 0.48
CA TRP A 82 -0.44 -10.69 -0.81
C TRP A 82 -1.68 -9.89 -1.18
N ASP A 83 -2.88 -10.43 -0.98
CA ASP A 83 -4.14 -9.70 -1.26
C ASP A 83 -4.31 -8.43 -0.40
N LEU A 84 -3.71 -8.39 0.79
CA LEU A 84 -3.76 -7.24 1.69
C LEU A 84 -2.76 -6.14 1.30
N TRP A 85 -1.58 -6.53 0.78
CA TRP A 85 -0.46 -5.61 0.57
C TRP A 85 -0.17 -5.31 -0.91
N ALA A 86 -0.45 -6.24 -1.82
CA ALA A 86 -0.42 -5.99 -3.24
C ALA A 86 -1.53 -4.99 -3.53
N ARG A 87 -1.15 -3.74 -3.78
CA ARG A 87 -2.07 -2.62 -3.89
C ARG A 87 -2.92 -2.73 -5.14
N SER A 88 -3.99 -3.52 -5.05
CA SER A 88 -5.31 -3.22 -5.59
C SER A 88 -6.23 -4.40 -5.26
N THR A 89 -7.21 -4.19 -4.38
CA THR A 89 -8.36 -5.13 -4.27
C THR A 89 -9.11 -5.24 -5.61
N ASN A 90 -8.93 -4.27 -6.51
CA ASN A 90 -9.49 -4.26 -7.84
C ASN A 90 -8.38 -4.22 -8.92
N PRO A 91 -8.13 -5.31 -9.65
CA PRO A 91 -7.09 -5.37 -10.68
C PRO A 91 -7.30 -4.35 -11.83
N ASN A 92 -8.50 -3.79 -11.94
CA ASN A 92 -8.92 -2.85 -12.98
C ASN A 92 -8.85 -1.38 -12.55
N LEU A 93 -8.44 -1.06 -11.32
CA LEU A 93 -8.34 0.33 -10.84
C LEU A 93 -7.03 0.61 -10.12
N LEU A 94 -6.34 1.67 -10.56
CA LEU A 94 -5.12 2.16 -9.89
C LEU A 94 -5.46 3.29 -8.92
N SER A 95 -5.10 3.14 -7.64
CA SER A 95 -5.20 4.26 -6.69
C SER A 95 -4.19 5.34 -7.06
N ARG A 96 -4.66 6.57 -7.28
CA ARG A 96 -3.80 7.74 -7.55
C ARG A 96 -2.95 8.15 -6.35
N LEU A 97 -3.37 7.78 -5.14
CA LEU A 97 -2.73 8.15 -3.88
C LEU A 97 -2.26 6.92 -3.12
N ARG A 98 -1.16 7.06 -2.38
CA ARG A 98 -0.65 6.00 -1.50
C ARG A 98 -1.65 5.80 -0.35
N THR A 99 -1.98 4.55 -0.04
CA THR A 99 -2.92 4.20 1.05
C THR A 99 -2.52 4.80 2.39
N THR A 100 -1.21 4.90 2.68
CA THR A 100 -0.71 5.55 3.91
C THR A 100 -1.09 7.03 3.99
N MET A 101 -0.99 7.77 2.88
CA MET A 101 -1.40 9.17 2.82
C MET A 101 -2.91 9.34 2.97
N ASN A 102 -3.69 8.39 2.43
CA ASN A 102 -5.15 8.42 2.59
C ASN A 102 -5.55 8.16 4.05
N VAL A 103 -4.87 7.25 4.74
CA VAL A 103 -5.11 6.98 6.17
C VAL A 103 -4.72 8.19 7.02
N GLU A 104 -3.56 8.79 6.81
CA GLU A 104 -3.15 10.01 7.52
C GLU A 104 -4.12 11.16 7.29
N ASN A 105 -4.53 11.37 6.03
CA ASN A 105 -5.50 12.41 5.68
C ASN A 105 -6.88 12.14 6.28
N PHE A 106 -7.32 10.88 6.32
CA PHE A 106 -8.55 10.47 7.01
C PHE A 106 -8.50 10.86 8.49
N TRP A 107 -7.43 10.52 9.21
CA TRP A 107 -7.30 10.88 10.63
C TRP A 107 -7.21 12.39 10.85
N LYS A 108 -6.58 13.12 9.92
CA LYS A 108 -6.57 14.59 9.95
C LYS A 108 -8.00 15.14 9.81
N GLN A 109 -8.76 14.68 8.83
CA GLN A 109 -10.15 15.11 8.60
C GLN A 109 -11.04 14.76 9.80
N LEU A 110 -10.97 13.53 10.30
CA LEU A 110 -11.73 13.08 11.47
C LEU A 110 -11.48 13.99 12.69
N LYS A 111 -10.21 14.36 12.92
CA LYS A 111 -9.84 15.25 14.03
C LYS A 111 -10.42 16.65 13.88
N HIS A 112 -10.39 17.21 12.67
CA HIS A 112 -10.88 18.57 12.41
C HIS A 112 -12.41 18.64 12.33
N GLU A 113 -13.06 17.67 11.69
CA GLU A 113 -14.49 17.71 11.40
C GLU A 113 -15.32 17.20 12.59
N ASN A 114 -14.97 16.05 13.19
CA ASN A 114 -15.81 15.39 14.20
C ASN A 114 -15.27 15.49 15.63
N LEU A 115 -13.95 15.54 15.82
CA LEU A 115 -13.34 15.50 17.15
C LEU A 115 -12.79 16.84 17.64
N HIS A 116 -13.15 17.95 16.99
CA HIS A 116 -12.63 19.29 17.34
C HIS A 116 -13.03 19.74 18.75
N HIS A 117 -14.15 19.24 19.28
CA HIS A 117 -14.61 19.52 20.65
C HIS A 117 -14.31 18.41 21.66
N VAL A 118 -13.81 17.26 21.23
CA VAL A 118 -13.59 16.10 22.10
C VAL A 118 -12.10 15.75 22.12
N LEU A 119 -11.41 16.30 23.12
CA LEU A 119 -10.04 15.93 23.42
C LEU A 119 -10.05 14.55 24.08
N ASN A 120 -9.53 13.54 23.39
CA ASN A 120 -9.46 12.13 23.83
C ASN A 120 -10.82 11.44 24.03
N PRO A 121 -11.58 11.18 22.95
CA PRO A 121 -12.82 10.41 23.04
C PRO A 121 -12.56 9.01 23.64
N ARG A 122 -13.49 8.52 24.46
CA ARG A 122 -13.49 7.10 24.82
C ARG A 122 -13.70 6.26 23.56
N LEU A 123 -13.20 5.03 23.56
CA LEU A 123 -13.29 4.13 22.40
C LEU A 123 -14.74 3.99 21.88
N ASP A 124 -15.69 3.80 22.79
CA ASP A 124 -17.11 3.66 22.46
C ASP A 124 -17.68 4.90 21.77
N GLN A 125 -17.36 6.09 22.29
CA GLN A 125 -17.78 7.36 21.68
C GLN A 125 -17.15 7.57 20.30
N LEU A 126 -15.86 7.23 20.14
CA LEU A 126 -15.19 7.29 18.84
C LEU A 126 -15.85 6.34 17.83
N VAL A 127 -16.17 5.12 18.25
CA VAL A 127 -16.87 4.13 17.40
C VAL A 127 -18.25 4.64 17.01
N TRP A 128 -18.99 5.23 17.95
CA TRP A 128 -20.29 5.83 17.67
C TRP A 128 -20.19 6.96 16.62
N ILE A 129 -19.23 7.87 16.78
CA ILE A 129 -18.94 8.97 15.82
C ILE A 129 -18.58 8.40 14.44
N LEU A 130 -17.73 7.38 14.40
CA LEU A 130 -17.34 6.74 13.15
C LEU A 130 -18.55 6.15 12.41
N ILE A 131 -19.40 5.41 13.12
CA ILE A 131 -20.55 4.73 12.53
C ILE A 131 -21.65 5.71 12.11
N HIS A 132 -21.95 6.73 12.92
CA HIS A 132 -23.13 7.57 12.72
C HIS A 132 -22.85 8.88 11.98
N GLU A 133 -21.63 9.41 12.04
CA GLU A 133 -21.31 10.70 11.41
C GLU A 133 -20.37 10.52 10.21
N VAL A 134 -19.28 9.79 10.43
CA VAL A 134 -18.18 9.71 9.46
C VAL A 134 -18.54 8.82 8.29
N VAL A 135 -18.98 7.58 8.57
CA VAL A 135 -19.33 6.60 7.54
C VAL A 135 -20.44 7.11 6.61
N PRO A 136 -21.58 7.65 7.10
CA PRO A 136 -22.61 8.22 6.23
C PRO A 136 -22.11 9.38 5.37
N SER A 137 -21.27 10.26 5.94
CA SER A 137 -20.65 11.37 5.20
C SER A 137 -19.72 10.86 4.09
N TYR A 138 -18.98 9.77 4.34
CA TYR A 138 -18.19 9.12 3.30
C TYR A 138 -19.06 8.48 2.23
N PHE A 139 -20.15 7.80 2.59
CA PHE A 139 -21.07 7.24 1.60
C PHE A 139 -21.73 8.33 0.74
N HIS A 140 -22.17 9.44 1.33
CA HIS A 140 -22.71 10.58 0.58
C HIS A 140 -21.66 11.20 -0.35
N ARG A 141 -20.39 11.32 0.07
CA ARG A 141 -19.31 11.77 -0.83
C ARG A 141 -19.01 10.73 -1.91
N ALA A 142 -19.06 9.44 -1.56
CA ALA A 142 -18.84 8.35 -2.48
C ALA A 142 -19.92 8.31 -3.57
N THR A 143 -21.20 8.55 -3.27
CA THR A 143 -22.25 8.61 -4.30
C THR A 143 -22.03 9.75 -5.30
N HIS A 144 -21.43 10.88 -4.90
CA HIS A 144 -21.00 11.93 -5.83
C HIS A 144 -19.76 11.58 -6.66
N LEU A 145 -18.90 10.71 -6.12
CA LEU A 145 -17.68 10.25 -6.78
C LEU A 145 -17.93 9.01 -7.65
N ASP A 146 -19.00 8.28 -7.39
CA ASP A 146 -19.43 7.10 -8.13
C ASP A 146 -19.88 7.57 -9.51
N THR A 147 -18.95 7.43 -10.45
CA THR A 147 -19.04 7.99 -11.79
C THR A 147 -18.77 6.86 -12.78
N THR A 148 -19.84 6.19 -13.17
CA THR A 148 -20.02 5.69 -14.54
C THR A 148 -19.58 6.70 -15.62
N THR A 149 -19.38 7.98 -15.26
CA THR A 149 -18.87 9.12 -16.04
C THR A 149 -17.34 9.32 -16.09
N ARG A 150 -16.49 8.46 -15.52
CA ARG A 150 -15.02 8.53 -15.71
C ARG A 150 -14.41 7.42 -16.58
N LEU A 151 -15.24 6.70 -17.32
CA LEU A 151 -14.77 5.84 -18.40
C LEU A 151 -14.33 6.71 -19.59
N GLY A 152 -13.02 6.97 -19.69
CA GLY A 152 -12.38 7.18 -20.99
C GLY A 152 -12.19 8.60 -21.54
N ARG A 153 -12.18 9.67 -20.74
CA ARG A 153 -11.72 10.99 -21.25
C ARG A 153 -10.58 11.55 -20.42
N SER A 154 -9.41 11.70 -21.06
CA SER A 154 -8.61 12.90 -20.81
C SER A 154 -9.54 14.09 -21.05
N ILE A 155 -9.65 14.97 -20.07
CA ILE A 155 -10.30 16.27 -20.27
C ILE A 155 -9.64 16.85 -21.52
N LEU A 156 -10.43 17.06 -22.58
CA LEU A 156 -9.97 17.77 -23.78
C LEU A 156 -9.29 19.04 -23.27
N LEU A 157 -7.97 19.11 -23.45
CA LEU A 157 -7.18 20.22 -22.95
C LEU A 157 -7.82 21.49 -23.51
N ILE A 158 -8.21 22.39 -22.61
CA ILE A 158 -8.66 23.73 -22.97
C ILE A 158 -7.60 24.30 -23.94
N PRO A 159 -7.96 24.96 -25.05
CA PRO A 159 -7.00 25.40 -26.07
C PRO A 159 -5.79 26.18 -25.52
N SER A 160 -5.98 26.90 -24.41
CA SER A 160 -4.90 27.60 -23.68
C SER A 160 -3.80 26.66 -23.15
N LEU A 161 -4.15 25.44 -22.71
CA LEU A 161 -3.18 24.44 -22.23
C LEU A 161 -2.41 23.76 -23.37
N ILE A 162 -2.96 23.74 -24.58
CA ILE A 162 -2.28 23.23 -25.79
C ILE A 162 -1.19 24.21 -26.23
N LEU A 163 -1.44 25.52 -26.12
CA LEU A 163 -0.45 26.57 -26.38
C LEU A 163 0.73 26.49 -25.40
N ALA A 164 0.46 26.34 -24.10
CA ALA A 164 1.50 26.21 -23.09
C ALA A 164 2.40 24.96 -23.28
N LYS A 165 1.87 23.87 -23.88
CA LYS A 165 2.67 22.68 -24.20
C LYS A 165 3.56 22.84 -25.44
N ARG A 166 3.30 23.82 -26.30
CA ARG A 166 4.12 24.09 -27.49
C ARG A 166 5.31 25.02 -27.20
N GLU A 167 5.26 25.79 -26.13
CA GLU A 167 6.35 26.71 -25.73
C GLU A 167 7.50 26.04 -24.97
N VAL A 168 7.37 24.76 -24.58
CA VAL A 168 8.40 24.01 -23.83
C VAL A 168 9.08 22.96 -24.71
N ARG A 169 9.31 23.27 -25.99
CA ARG A 169 10.13 22.43 -26.88
C ARG A 169 11.33 23.18 -27.41
#